data_AF-A0A4Y2C5A3-F1
#
_entry.id   AF-A0A4Y2C5A3-F1
#
_cell.length_a   1.000
_cell.length_b   1.000
_cell.length_c   1.000
_cell.angle_alpha   90.00
_cell.angle_beta   90.00
_cell.angle_gamma   90.00
#
_symmetry.space_group_name_H-M   'P 1'
#
loop_
_entity.id
_entity.type
_entity.pdbx_description
1 polymer ?
#
loop_
_entity_poly.entity_id
_entity_poly.type
_entity_poly.pdbx_seq_one_letter_code
_entity_poly.pdbx_strand_id
1 'polypeptide(L)'
;KLEWDLIQHPPYSPDMAPSDFYLLSHLQLHLDGAIFNSNDEVINEIHLFLDSRTPQFFAEGIEKIPKRCQTIVDLNGDYYPH
;
A
#
# COMPACT_ATOMS: atom_id res chain seq x y z
N LYS A 1 7.84 0.90 -26.90
CA LYS A 1 6.53 0.79 -26.20
C LYS A 1 6.71 -0.27 -25.12
N LEU A 2 6.35 0.00 -23.88
CA LEU A 2 6.47 -0.99 -22.82
C LEU A 2 5.39 -2.08 -23.03
N GLU A 3 5.77 -3.36 -22.95
CA GLU A 3 4.89 -4.53 -23.15
C GLU A 3 4.28 -4.98 -21.82
N TRP A 4 3.51 -4.09 -21.18
CA TRP A 4 2.96 -4.35 -19.84
C TRP A 4 1.46 -4.64 -19.94
N ASP A 5 1.01 -5.67 -19.22
CA ASP A 5 -0.41 -5.95 -19.04
C ASP A 5 -0.98 -5.00 -17.97
N LEU A 6 -2.10 -4.35 -18.30
CA LEU A 6 -2.79 -3.45 -17.38
C LEU A 6 -3.82 -4.22 -16.57
N ILE A 7 -3.70 -4.17 -15.25
CA ILE A 7 -4.70 -4.69 -14.32
C ILE A 7 -5.84 -3.67 -14.20
N GLN A 8 -7.08 -4.14 -14.35
CA GLN A 8 -8.28 -3.31 -14.16
C GLN A 8 -8.40 -2.91 -12.69
N HIS A 9 -8.58 -1.61 -12.43
CA HIS A 9 -8.75 -1.07 -11.08
C HIS A 9 -10.07 -0.28 -11.01
N PRO A 10 -11.02 -0.69 -10.14
CA PRO A 10 -12.27 0.03 -10.00
C PRO A 10 -12.06 1.43 -9.39
N PRO A 11 -12.96 2.38 -9.68
CA PRO A 11 -12.88 3.72 -9.11
C PRO A 11 -13.10 3.68 -7.60
N TYR A 12 -12.34 4.51 -6.86
CA TYR A 12 -12.45 4.66 -5.40
C TYR A 12 -12.21 3.37 -4.59
N SER A 13 -11.33 2.48 -5.05
CA SER A 13 -11.02 1.21 -4.35
C SER A 13 -9.59 1.14 -3.80
N PRO A 14 -9.20 2.04 -2.86
CA PRO A 14 -7.88 2.01 -2.24
C PRO A 14 -7.64 0.71 -1.45
N ASP A 15 -8.70 0.04 -1.02
CA ASP A 15 -8.68 -1.28 -0.38
C ASP A 15 -8.21 -2.41 -1.32
N MET A 16 -8.18 -2.18 -2.63
CA MET A 16 -7.60 -3.09 -3.63
C MET A 16 -6.16 -2.72 -4.02
N ALA A 17 -5.68 -1.54 -3.67
CA ALA A 17 -4.35 -1.06 -4.03
C ALA A 17 -3.32 -1.42 -2.92
N PRO A 18 -2.34 -2.30 -3.19
CA PRO A 18 -1.34 -2.69 -2.18
C PRO A 18 -0.50 -1.50 -1.71
N SER A 19 -0.31 -0.48 -2.56
CA SER A 19 0.32 0.78 -2.16
C SER A 19 -0.45 1.44 -1.03
N ASP A 20 -1.78 1.52 -1.12
CA ASP A 20 -2.60 2.23 -0.14
C ASP A 20 -2.82 1.38 1.12
N PHE A 21 -3.38 0.19 0.97
CA PHE A 21 -3.81 -0.64 2.10
C PHE A 21 -2.66 -1.27 2.90
N TYR A 22 -1.45 -1.29 2.34
CA TYR A 22 -0.29 -1.98 2.93
C TYR A 22 0.90 -1.05 3.07
N LEU A 23 1.51 -0.61 1.97
CA LEU A 23 2.78 0.12 2.03
C LEU A 23 2.61 1.47 2.74
N LEU A 24 1.69 2.31 2.26
CA LEU A 24 1.40 3.62 2.81
C LEU A 24 0.78 3.52 4.21
N SER A 25 -0.04 2.49 4.47
CA SER A 25 -0.56 2.22 5.80
C SER A 25 0.55 1.98 6.83
N HIS A 26 1.57 1.15 6.50
CA HIS A 26 2.72 0.95 7.39
C HIS A 26 3.63 2.19 7.48
N LEU A 27 3.78 2.93 6.37
CA LEU A 27 4.55 4.17 6.37
C LEU A 27 3.89 5.23 7.26
N GLN A 28 2.57 5.39 7.18
CA GLN A 28 1.81 6.30 8.03
C GLN A 28 1.99 5.95 9.51
N LEU A 29 1.91 4.67 9.86
CA LEU A 29 2.17 4.21 11.23
C LEU A 29 3.61 4.48 11.69
N HIS A 30 4.59 4.35 10.78
CA HIS A 30 5.99 4.65 11.07
C HIS A 30 6.24 6.15 11.28
N LEU A 31 5.55 7.00 10.53
CA LEU A 31 5.67 8.45 10.59
C LEU A 31 4.75 9.08 11.66
N ASP A 32 3.93 8.30 12.34
CA ASP A 32 2.93 8.83 13.27
C ASP A 32 3.62 9.58 14.44
N GLY A 33 3.16 10.81 14.67
CA GLY A 33 3.74 11.71 15.68
C GLY A 33 5.12 12.29 15.35
N ALA A 34 5.72 11.96 14.21
CA ALA A 34 6.99 12.55 13.80
C ALA A 34 6.81 14.02 13.36
N ILE A 35 7.73 14.88 13.79
CA ILE A 35 7.78 16.29 13.37
C ILE A 35 9.04 16.49 12.54
N PHE A 36 8.84 16.92 11.29
CA PHE A 36 9.92 17.21 10.35
C PHE A 36 10.03 18.71 10.11
N ASN A 37 11.25 19.22 10.06
CA ASN A 37 11.55 20.64 9.87
C ASN A 37 11.89 20.99 8.42
N SER A 38 12.00 19.98 7.55
CA SER A 38 12.28 20.17 6.12
C SER A 38 11.76 19.00 5.29
N ASN A 39 11.62 19.22 3.98
CA ASN A 39 11.28 18.16 3.04
C ASN A 39 12.40 17.11 2.95
N ASP A 40 13.66 17.50 3.10
CA ASP A 40 14.81 16.59 3.04
C ASP A 40 14.77 15.59 4.19
N GLU A 41 14.35 16.01 5.40
CA GLU A 41 14.14 15.10 6.53
C GLU A 41 13.05 14.06 6.22
N VAL A 42 11.92 14.48 5.64
CA VAL A 42 10.83 13.56 5.25
C VAL A 42 11.30 12.56 4.19
N ILE A 43 11.99 13.04 3.16
CA ILE A 43 12.50 12.20 2.06
C ILE A 43 13.50 11.17 2.61
N ASN A 44 14.43 11.59 3.47
CA ASN A 44 15.40 10.69 4.09
C ASN A 44 14.71 9.63 4.96
N GLU A 45 13.71 10.01 5.76
CA GLU A 45 12.98 9.07 6.61
C GLU A 45 12.20 8.04 5.78
N ILE A 46 11.59 8.46 4.65
CA ILE A 46 10.94 7.54 3.71
C ILE A 46 11.95 6.56 3.11
N HIS A 47 13.13 7.03 2.71
CA HIS A 47 14.19 6.16 2.20
C HIS A 47 14.64 5.14 3.25
N LEU A 48 14.90 5.58 4.48
CA LEU A 48 15.26 4.69 5.59
C LEU A 48 14.16 3.66 5.86
N PHE A 49 12.89 4.09 5.86
CA PHE A 49 11.76 3.18 6.00
C PHE A 49 11.78 2.11 4.92
N LEU A 50 11.89 2.49 3.63
CA LEU A 50 11.85 1.56 2.51
C LEU A 50 13.05 0.59 2.52
N ASP A 51 14.25 1.10 2.77
CA ASP A 51 15.50 0.32 2.82
C ASP A 51 15.52 -0.66 4.00
N SER A 52 14.78 -0.36 5.08
CA SER A 52 14.63 -1.26 6.23
C SER A 52 13.70 -2.46 5.96
N ARG A 53 12.88 -2.42 4.90
CA ARG A 53 11.92 -3.49 4.61
C ARG A 53 12.57 -4.64 3.87
N THR A 54 12.24 -5.85 4.29
CA THR A 54 12.69 -7.06 3.60
C THR A 54 11.93 -7.25 2.29
N PRO A 55 12.48 -8.00 1.32
CA PRO A 55 11.72 -8.40 0.13
C PRO A 55 10.39 -9.08 0.48
N GLN A 56 10.37 -9.85 1.57
CA GLN A 56 9.17 -10.52 2.06
C GLN A 56 8.07 -9.53 2.46
N PHE A 57 8.41 -8.39 3.06
CA PHE A 57 7.42 -7.36 3.39
C PHE A 57 6.65 -6.90 2.15
N PHE A 58 7.35 -6.64 1.04
CA PHE A 58 6.70 -6.23 -0.21
C PHE A 58 5.87 -7.36 -0.82
N ALA A 59 6.39 -8.59 -0.81
CA ALA A 59 5.67 -9.77 -1.28
C ALA A 59 4.34 -9.97 -0.53
N GLU A 60 4.34 -9.84 0.80
CA GLU A 60 3.14 -9.97 1.64
C GLU A 60 2.03 -8.96 1.25
N GLY A 61 2.40 -7.74 0.88
CA GLY A 61 1.45 -6.73 0.40
C GLY A 61 0.73 -7.18 -0.87
N ILE A 62 1.47 -7.76 -1.81
CA ILE A 62 0.95 -8.28 -3.09
C ILE A 62 0.13 -9.56 -2.87
N GLU A 63 0.62 -10.48 -2.04
CA GLU A 63 -0.04 -11.75 -1.71
C GLU A 63 -1.38 -11.57 -1.00
N LYS A 64 -1.62 -10.40 -0.38
CA LYS A 64 -2.91 -10.04 0.23
C LYS A 64 -3.98 -9.63 -0.79
N ILE A 65 -3.60 -9.26 -2.01
CA ILE A 65 -4.56 -8.78 -3.04
C ILE A 65 -5.67 -9.79 -3.31
N PRO A 66 -5.39 -11.09 -3.61
CA PRO A 66 -6.45 -12.04 -3.96
C PRO A 66 -7.50 -12.20 -2.85
N LYS A 67 -7.07 -12.28 -1.59
CA LYS A 67 -7.98 -12.39 -0.45
C LYS A 67 -8.86 -11.16 -0.28
N ARG A 68 -8.28 -9.97 -0.45
CA ARG A 68 -9.02 -8.70 -0.37
C ARG A 68 -10.04 -8.57 -1.48
N CYS A 69 -9.64 -8.85 -2.72
CA CYS A 69 -10.54 -8.87 -3.87
C CYS A 69 -11.70 -9.85 -3.65
N GLN A 70 -11.44 -11.06 -3.16
CA GLN A 70 -12.50 -12.02 -2.87
C GLN A 70 -13.47 -11.49 -1.81
N THR A 71 -12.96 -10.86 -0.77
CA THR A 71 -13.81 -10.28 0.29
C THR A 71 -14.71 -9.17 -0.26
N ILE A 72 -14.20 -8.30 -1.13
CA ILE A 72 -14.98 -7.24 -1.78
C ILE A 72 -16.09 -7.85 -2.67
N VAL A 73 -15.78 -8.93 -3.39
CA VAL A 73 -16.78 -9.67 -4.17
C VAL A 73 -17.86 -10.26 -3.26
N ASP A 74 -17.48 -10.88 -2.14
CA ASP A 74 -18.42 -11.47 -1.17
C ASP A 74 -19.31 -10.41 -0.51
N LEU A 75 -18.83 -9.17 -0.43
CA LEU A 75 -19.56 -8.00 0.04
C LEU A 75 -20.32 -7.26 -1.08
N ASN A 76 -20.51 -7.88 -2.24
CA ASN A 76 -21.20 -7.29 -3.41
C ASN A 76 -20.61 -5.95 -3.89
N GLY A 77 -19.29 -5.77 -3.72
CA GLY A 77 -18.58 -4.54 -4.10
C GLY A 77 -18.53 -3.47 -3.01
N ASP A 78 -19.06 -3.73 -1.80
CA ASP A 78 -18.84 -2.85 -0.65
C ASP A 78 -17.37 -2.91 -0.18
N TYR A 79 -16.94 -1.88 0.55
CA TYR A 79 -15.57 -1.70 1.02
C TYR A 79 -15.06 -2.86 1.89
N TYR A 80 -13.76 -3.13 1.77
CA TYR A 80 -13.08 -4.08 2.66
C TYR A 80 -13.17 -3.63 4.14
N PRO A 81 -13.57 -4.51 5.07
CA PRO A 81 -13.70 -4.16 6.49
C PRO A 81 -12.35 -3.81 7.13
N HIS A 82 -12.32 -2.73 7.92
CA HIS A 82 -11.14 -2.30 8.69
C HIS A 82 -11.05 -3.01 10.04
#